data_AF-A0AAF0J928-F1
#
_entry.id   AF-A0AAF0J928-F1
#
_cell.length_a   1.000
_cell.length_b   1.000
_cell.length_c   1.000
_cell.angle_alpha   90.00
_cell.angle_beta   90.00
_cell.angle_gamma   90.00
#
_symmetry.space_group_name_H-M   'P 1'
#
loop_
_entity.id
_entity.type
_entity.pdbx_description
1 polymer ?
#
loop_
_entity_poly.entity_id
_entity_poly.type
_entity_poly.pdbx_seq_one_letter_code
_entity_poly.pdbx_strand_id
1 'polypeptide(L)'
;MIQDWDQADLVHLDLTHVQYFFNDSYGSVWALITLFPVLTLAVYLTVIVQRRDTVYLNALVGQVLCEYVNGKLKKHIQQPRPTDILGTGYGMPSSHSQFSGFFCAFWSLHILLHWPTSQEHLVRNIWWVRLNQVYMLFLVVWLPALTCYSRHYLMYHTAEQIMVGAALGFAMGLVYYAVTEHVFKQHPVTQAWWKAFLQSKVARALRVCDSSLGCPDGLIEAAYMSWYSELAPKSLSTREFDGTHPAHVAMMLRALKAADECEAVPTAFSVGCVLAIHGPQLEEVEANVSIDPEPLVLSTGFSRELPGNTHAEECAMEKLVRYCAKTPEAISTHNLSEARKRAPLYLVLYTTMEPCSERLSGNVPCAQRILEFNARPPVSTAAWISRCVLDPQLTVPRTVLDRTPRPLQIRLVVQGVREPDDFVQCKATNQLRTAGIQVTQAQPTGSPAAMGMTFPPLSVA
;
A
#
# COMPACT_ATOMS: atom_id res chain seq x y z
N MET A 1 -55.68 -21.20 -26.29
CA MET A 1 -55.35 -22.53 -26.83
C MET A 1 -54.35 -23.14 -25.88
N ILE A 2 -54.82 -23.98 -24.95
CA ILE A 2 -53.96 -24.82 -24.15
C ILE A 2 -53.72 -26.04 -25.04
N GLN A 3 -52.55 -26.07 -25.67
CA GLN A 3 -52.10 -27.21 -26.46
C GLN A 3 -51.69 -28.29 -25.44
N ASP A 4 -52.22 -29.50 -25.59
CA ASP A 4 -51.82 -30.65 -24.76
C ASP A 4 -50.36 -30.99 -25.09
N TRP A 5 -49.43 -30.44 -24.31
CA TRP A 5 -48.00 -30.69 -24.44
C TRP A 5 -47.66 -32.01 -23.75
N ASP A 6 -47.34 -33.03 -24.55
CA ASP A 6 -46.92 -34.32 -24.02
C ASP A 6 -45.47 -34.24 -23.51
N GLN A 7 -45.14 -34.95 -22.43
CA GLN A 7 -43.76 -34.98 -21.89
C GLN A 7 -42.75 -35.55 -22.91
N ALA A 8 -43.24 -36.28 -23.91
CA ALA A 8 -42.46 -36.85 -25.00
C ALA A 8 -41.75 -35.82 -25.89
N ASP A 9 -42.18 -34.55 -25.89
CA ASP A 9 -41.64 -33.49 -26.75
C ASP A 9 -40.56 -32.63 -26.07
N LEU A 10 -40.21 -32.92 -24.81
CA LEU A 10 -39.21 -32.17 -24.06
C LEU A 10 -37.80 -32.73 -24.27
N VAL A 11 -36.90 -31.86 -24.71
CA VAL A 11 -35.46 -32.13 -24.76
C VAL A 11 -34.78 -31.31 -23.67
N HIS A 12 -33.64 -31.80 -23.18
CA HIS A 12 -32.91 -31.14 -22.10
C HIS A 12 -31.43 -30.95 -22.45
N LEU A 13 -30.81 -29.97 -21.78
CA LEU A 13 -29.36 -29.83 -21.78
C LEU A 13 -28.74 -30.87 -20.84
N ASP A 14 -27.93 -31.78 -21.36
CA ASP A 14 -27.38 -32.95 -20.63
C ASP A 14 -26.73 -32.61 -19.28
N LEU A 15 -26.02 -31.48 -19.19
CA LEU A 15 -25.26 -31.11 -17.98
C LEU A 15 -26.12 -30.43 -16.90
N THR A 16 -27.20 -29.75 -17.28
CA THR A 16 -27.94 -28.84 -16.38
C THR A 16 -29.42 -29.16 -16.28
N HIS A 17 -29.89 -30.16 -17.04
CA HIS A 17 -31.28 -30.61 -17.13
C HIS A 17 -32.30 -29.50 -17.35
N VAL A 18 -31.90 -28.38 -17.98
CA VAL A 18 -32.86 -27.37 -18.45
C VAL A 18 -33.62 -27.94 -19.64
N GLN A 19 -34.94 -27.97 -19.52
CA GLN A 19 -35.85 -28.55 -20.50
C GLN A 19 -36.43 -27.45 -21.40
N TYR A 20 -36.62 -27.78 -22.67
CA TYR A 20 -37.30 -26.97 -23.67
C TYR A 20 -37.98 -27.88 -24.69
N PHE A 21 -38.93 -27.35 -25.46
CA PHE A 21 -39.66 -28.14 -26.46
C PHE A 21 -38.80 -28.37 -27.70
N PHE A 22 -38.73 -29.62 -28.18
CA PHE A 22 -37.96 -29.98 -29.38
C PHE A 22 -38.36 -29.17 -30.62
N ASN A 23 -39.66 -28.89 -30.74
CA ASN A 23 -40.23 -28.15 -31.87
C ASN A 23 -40.03 -26.62 -31.77
N ASP A 24 -39.39 -26.11 -30.72
CA ASP A 24 -39.08 -24.70 -30.55
C ASP A 24 -37.68 -24.36 -31.11
N SER A 25 -37.66 -23.68 -32.26
CA SER A 25 -36.44 -23.25 -32.95
C SER A 25 -35.49 -22.40 -32.12
N TYR A 26 -35.99 -21.70 -31.09
CA TYR A 26 -35.17 -20.84 -30.21
C TYR A 26 -35.05 -21.39 -28.79
N GLY A 27 -35.71 -22.50 -28.48
CA GLY A 27 -35.75 -23.09 -27.14
C GLY A 27 -34.36 -23.41 -26.59
N SER A 28 -33.49 -23.97 -27.44
CA SER A 28 -32.09 -24.26 -27.09
C SER A 28 -31.28 -23.01 -26.74
N VAL A 29 -31.49 -21.90 -27.45
CA VAL A 29 -30.81 -20.62 -27.20
C VAL A 29 -31.25 -20.05 -25.85
N TRP A 30 -32.56 -20.04 -25.58
CA TRP A 30 -33.08 -19.56 -24.29
C TRP A 30 -32.70 -20.49 -23.14
N ALA A 31 -32.62 -21.79 -23.38
CA ALA A 31 -32.12 -22.78 -22.43
C ALA A 31 -30.65 -22.53 -22.05
N LEU A 32 -29.81 -22.10 -23.00
CA LEU A 32 -28.44 -21.68 -22.72
C LEU A 32 -28.40 -20.34 -21.95
N ILE A 33 -29.20 -19.35 -22.34
CA ILE A 33 -29.27 -18.04 -21.67
C ILE A 33 -29.68 -18.19 -20.20
N THR A 34 -30.63 -19.08 -19.88
CA THR A 34 -31.06 -19.30 -18.48
C THR A 34 -29.95 -19.87 -17.58
N LEU A 35 -28.84 -20.39 -18.14
CA LEU A 35 -27.70 -20.89 -17.35
C LEU A 35 -26.82 -19.77 -16.79
N PHE A 36 -27.09 -18.50 -17.14
CA PHE A 36 -26.35 -17.35 -16.65
C PHE A 36 -26.06 -17.42 -15.14
N PRO A 37 -27.03 -17.64 -14.22
CA PRO A 37 -26.74 -17.71 -12.78
C PRO A 37 -25.70 -18.77 -12.40
N VAL A 38 -25.81 -19.97 -12.95
CA VAL A 38 -24.90 -21.08 -12.65
C VAL A 38 -23.50 -20.78 -13.20
N LEU A 39 -23.42 -20.27 -14.43
CA LEU A 39 -22.14 -19.86 -15.03
C LEU A 39 -21.50 -18.70 -14.28
N THR A 40 -22.29 -17.72 -13.82
CA THR A 40 -21.81 -16.61 -12.99
C THR A 40 -21.20 -17.11 -11.68
N LEU A 41 -21.80 -18.12 -11.03
CA LEU A 41 -21.22 -18.71 -9.81
C LEU A 41 -19.85 -19.36 -10.10
N ALA A 42 -19.71 -20.08 -11.22
CA ALA A 42 -18.42 -20.65 -11.63
C ALA A 42 -17.38 -19.55 -11.94
N VAL A 43 -17.81 -18.46 -12.59
CA VAL A 43 -16.96 -17.29 -12.84
C VAL A 43 -16.53 -16.62 -11.54
N TYR A 44 -17.45 -16.44 -10.58
CA TYR A 44 -17.09 -15.88 -9.26
C TYR A 44 -16.03 -16.72 -8.56
N LEU A 45 -16.19 -18.04 -8.49
CA LEU A 45 -15.18 -18.90 -7.86
C LEU A 45 -13.82 -18.75 -8.54
N THR A 46 -13.80 -18.72 -9.87
CA THR A 46 -12.57 -18.53 -10.65
C THR A 46 -11.92 -17.16 -10.37
N VAL A 47 -12.72 -16.09 -10.40
CA VAL A 47 -12.25 -14.72 -10.16
C VAL A 47 -11.81 -14.53 -8.71
N ILE A 48 -12.50 -15.10 -7.73
CA ILE A 48 -12.10 -15.07 -6.31
C ILE A 48 -10.73 -15.72 -6.14
N VAL A 49 -10.46 -16.86 -6.80
CA VAL A 49 -9.16 -17.53 -6.70
C VAL A 49 -8.04 -16.73 -7.40
N GLN A 50 -8.35 -16.13 -8.56
CA GLN A 50 -7.36 -15.39 -9.36
C GLN A 50 -7.06 -13.99 -8.83
N ARG A 51 -8.11 -13.22 -8.54
CA ARG A 51 -8.02 -11.82 -8.11
C ARG A 51 -7.89 -11.69 -6.60
N ARG A 52 -8.51 -12.61 -5.85
CA ARG A 52 -8.51 -12.61 -4.36
C ARG A 52 -9.04 -11.31 -3.75
N ASP A 53 -9.78 -10.56 -4.55
CA ASP A 53 -10.43 -9.33 -4.15
C ASP A 53 -11.73 -9.66 -3.42
N THR A 54 -11.84 -9.11 -2.21
CA THR A 54 -12.98 -9.31 -1.31
C THR A 54 -14.33 -8.92 -1.91
N VAL A 55 -14.39 -7.99 -2.88
CA VAL A 55 -15.67 -7.59 -3.49
C VAL A 55 -16.40 -8.76 -4.16
N TYR A 56 -15.68 -9.65 -4.84
CA TYR A 56 -16.27 -10.80 -5.51
C TYR A 56 -16.74 -11.86 -4.51
N LEU A 57 -15.98 -12.07 -3.44
CA LEU A 57 -16.38 -12.96 -2.34
C LEU A 57 -17.63 -12.41 -1.65
N ASN A 58 -17.68 -11.10 -1.41
CA ASN A 58 -18.84 -10.45 -0.80
C ASN A 58 -20.08 -10.56 -1.70
N ALA A 59 -19.94 -10.36 -3.00
CA ALA A 59 -21.02 -10.55 -3.97
C ALA A 59 -21.55 -12.00 -3.97
N LEU A 60 -20.65 -12.99 -3.87
CA LEU A 60 -21.04 -14.41 -3.76
C LEU A 60 -21.80 -14.71 -2.47
N VAL A 61 -21.33 -14.19 -1.32
CA VAL A 61 -22.04 -14.32 -0.04
C VAL A 61 -23.43 -13.71 -0.12
N GLY A 62 -23.55 -12.51 -0.71
CA GLY A 62 -24.82 -11.85 -0.96
C GLY A 62 -25.77 -12.68 -1.84
N GLN A 63 -25.26 -13.34 -2.89
CA GLN A 63 -26.06 -14.24 -3.72
C GLN A 63 -26.54 -15.49 -2.97
N VAL A 64 -25.70 -16.09 -2.11
CA VAL A 64 -26.11 -17.23 -1.27
C VAL A 64 -27.21 -16.82 -0.29
N LEU A 65 -27.08 -15.65 0.33
CA LEU A 65 -28.12 -15.07 1.20
C LEU A 65 -29.41 -14.79 0.41
N CYS A 66 -29.28 -14.29 -0.81
CA CYS A 66 -30.41 -14.05 -1.73
C CYS A 66 -31.17 -15.35 -2.01
N GLU A 67 -30.46 -16.43 -2.36
CA GLU A 67 -31.06 -17.75 -2.60
C GLU A 67 -31.70 -18.33 -1.34
N TYR A 68 -31.06 -18.17 -0.17
CA TYR A 68 -31.64 -18.58 1.10
C TYR A 68 -32.98 -17.89 1.39
N VAL A 69 -33.06 -16.58 1.18
CA VAL A 69 -34.31 -15.81 1.33
C VAL A 69 -35.35 -16.26 0.31
N ASN A 70 -34.96 -16.48 -0.95
CA ASN A 70 -35.85 -17.01 -1.99
C ASN A 70 -36.48 -18.34 -1.54
N GLY A 71 -35.65 -19.28 -1.08
CA GLY A 71 -36.11 -20.60 -0.64
C GLY A 71 -37.07 -20.54 0.56
N LYS A 72 -36.87 -19.59 1.49
CA LYS A 72 -37.80 -19.35 2.60
C LYS A 72 -39.13 -18.78 2.11
N LEU A 73 -39.09 -17.77 1.24
CA LEU A 73 -40.29 -17.15 0.68
C LEU A 73 -41.10 -18.14 -0.16
N LYS A 74 -40.44 -18.98 -0.97
CA LYS A 74 -41.10 -20.05 -1.73
C LYS A 74 -41.92 -20.99 -0.85
N LYS A 75 -41.38 -21.36 0.31
CA LYS A 75 -42.07 -22.21 1.28
C LYS A 75 -43.22 -21.51 2.00
N HIS A 76 -43.22 -20.17 2.06
CA HIS A 76 -44.29 -19.39 2.67
C HIS A 76 -45.40 -19.01 1.68
N ILE A 77 -45.04 -18.60 0.46
CA ILE A 77 -46.00 -18.14 -0.55
C ILE A 77 -46.65 -19.31 -1.27
N GLN A 78 -45.89 -20.37 -1.55
CA GLN A 78 -46.38 -21.62 -2.13
C GLN A 78 -47.19 -21.47 -3.45
N GLN A 79 -46.97 -20.40 -4.21
CA GLN A 79 -47.65 -20.22 -5.49
C GLN A 79 -47.13 -21.27 -6.50
N PRO A 80 -48.02 -21.96 -7.24
CA PRO A 80 -47.62 -22.95 -8.24
C PRO A 80 -46.92 -22.31 -9.44
N ARG A 81 -46.22 -23.13 -10.22
CA ARG A 81 -45.65 -22.74 -11.52
C ARG A 81 -46.75 -22.61 -12.58
N PRO A 82 -46.47 -22.00 -13.76
CA PRO A 82 -47.45 -21.92 -14.85
C PRO A 82 -47.82 -23.28 -15.44
N THR A 83 -46.92 -24.25 -15.32
CA THR A 83 -47.07 -25.61 -15.85
C THR A 83 -46.61 -26.63 -14.80
N ASP A 84 -47.23 -27.81 -14.81
CA ASP A 84 -46.87 -28.93 -13.92
C ASP A 84 -45.77 -29.83 -14.51
N ILE A 85 -45.45 -29.64 -15.79
CA ILE A 85 -44.47 -30.44 -16.54
C ILE A 85 -43.03 -29.93 -16.43
N LEU A 86 -42.81 -28.63 -16.16
CA LEU A 86 -41.49 -27.99 -16.21
C LEU A 86 -41.03 -27.49 -14.83
N GLY A 87 -39.97 -28.11 -14.33
CA GLY A 87 -39.35 -27.78 -13.05
C GLY A 87 -40.16 -28.26 -11.84
N THR A 88 -39.51 -28.37 -10.69
CA THR A 88 -40.15 -28.87 -9.46
C THR A 88 -40.38 -27.75 -8.44
N GLY A 89 -41.34 -27.97 -7.54
CA GLY A 89 -41.65 -27.09 -6.41
C GLY A 89 -42.30 -25.74 -6.79
N TYR A 90 -42.40 -24.85 -5.81
CA TYR A 90 -43.11 -23.57 -5.93
C TYR A 90 -42.43 -22.55 -6.86
N GLY A 91 -43.27 -21.79 -7.58
CA GLY A 91 -42.87 -20.83 -8.60
C GLY A 91 -42.52 -19.43 -8.08
N MET A 92 -43.03 -19.04 -6.91
CA MET A 92 -42.95 -17.66 -6.41
C MET A 92 -42.08 -17.50 -5.16
N PRO A 93 -41.11 -16.58 -5.13
CA PRO A 93 -40.60 -15.78 -6.26
C PRO A 93 -39.66 -16.60 -7.16
N SER A 94 -39.51 -16.22 -8.43
CA SER A 94 -38.55 -16.87 -9.35
C SER A 94 -37.11 -16.71 -8.83
N SER A 95 -36.40 -17.81 -8.58
CA SER A 95 -35.01 -17.79 -8.04
C SER A 95 -34.02 -17.21 -9.05
N HIS A 96 -34.14 -17.58 -10.33
CA HIS A 96 -33.29 -17.01 -11.39
C HIS A 96 -33.48 -15.50 -11.51
N SER A 97 -34.74 -15.04 -11.48
CA SER A 97 -35.03 -13.62 -11.56
C SER A 97 -34.56 -12.85 -10.33
N GLN A 98 -34.66 -13.44 -9.13
CA GLN A 98 -34.15 -12.85 -7.91
C GLN A 98 -32.61 -12.78 -7.88
N PHE A 99 -31.92 -13.84 -8.28
CA PHE A 99 -30.46 -13.83 -8.47
C PHE A 99 -30.05 -12.74 -9.48
N SER A 100 -30.74 -12.66 -10.61
CA SER A 100 -30.51 -11.69 -11.68
C SER A 100 -30.73 -10.25 -11.20
N GLY A 101 -31.78 -10.00 -10.42
CA GLY A 101 -32.05 -8.70 -9.80
C GLY A 101 -30.94 -8.28 -8.84
N PHE A 102 -30.49 -9.19 -7.96
CA PHE A 102 -29.38 -8.92 -7.04
C PHE A 102 -28.09 -8.63 -7.80
N PHE A 103 -27.74 -9.46 -8.78
CA PHE A 103 -26.55 -9.31 -9.61
C PHE A 103 -26.52 -7.94 -10.28
N CYS A 104 -27.64 -7.56 -10.91
CA CYS A 104 -27.81 -6.28 -11.58
C CYS A 104 -27.58 -5.12 -10.60
N ALA A 105 -28.32 -5.09 -9.49
CA ALA A 105 -28.21 -4.01 -8.50
C ALA A 105 -26.80 -3.86 -7.93
N PHE A 106 -26.19 -4.98 -7.49
CA PHE A 106 -24.88 -4.96 -6.83
C PHE A 106 -23.80 -4.42 -7.77
N TRP A 107 -23.70 -4.97 -8.99
CA TRP A 107 -22.64 -4.58 -9.92
C TRP A 107 -22.89 -3.23 -10.58
N SER A 108 -24.15 -2.88 -10.88
CA SER A 108 -24.45 -1.53 -11.37
C SER A 108 -24.04 -0.48 -10.34
N LEU A 109 -24.36 -0.68 -9.07
CA LEU A 109 -23.97 0.26 -8.02
C LEU A 109 -22.46 0.31 -7.84
N HIS A 110 -21.78 -0.85 -7.88
CA HIS A 110 -20.32 -0.91 -7.83
C HIS A 110 -19.66 -0.10 -8.95
N ILE A 111 -20.08 -0.31 -10.21
CA ILE A 111 -19.53 0.39 -11.37
C ILE A 111 -19.83 1.90 -11.30
N LEU A 112 -21.05 2.29 -10.95
CA LEU A 112 -21.45 3.70 -10.91
C LEU A 112 -20.72 4.49 -9.81
N LEU A 113 -20.50 3.89 -8.64
CA LEU A 113 -19.79 4.54 -7.54
C LEU A 113 -18.27 4.59 -7.74
N HIS A 114 -17.71 3.67 -8.55
CA HIS A 114 -16.29 3.65 -8.91
C HIS A 114 -16.06 4.18 -10.33
N TRP A 115 -16.93 5.08 -10.79
CA TRP A 115 -16.82 5.64 -12.13
C TRP A 115 -15.50 6.43 -12.30
N PRO A 116 -14.79 6.29 -13.43
CA PRO A 116 -13.51 6.98 -13.64
C PRO A 116 -13.64 8.50 -13.65
N THR A 117 -13.21 9.14 -12.56
CA THR A 117 -13.06 10.60 -12.46
C THR A 117 -11.71 11.05 -13.01
N SER A 118 -11.66 12.25 -13.61
CA SER A 118 -10.46 12.81 -14.23
C SER A 118 -9.32 12.95 -13.20
N GLN A 119 -8.21 12.25 -13.42
CA GLN A 119 -6.91 12.65 -12.87
C GLN A 119 -6.11 13.37 -13.97
N GLU A 120 -5.47 14.49 -13.62
CA GLU A 120 -4.83 15.44 -14.56
C GLU A 120 -3.74 14.82 -15.47
N HIS A 121 -3.17 13.67 -15.11
CA HIS A 121 -2.00 13.10 -15.80
C HIS A 121 -2.28 11.97 -16.82
N LEU A 122 -3.54 11.52 -17.02
CA LEU A 122 -3.82 10.32 -17.83
C LEU A 122 -4.98 10.46 -18.83
N VAL A 123 -5.05 11.60 -19.53
CA VAL A 123 -6.20 11.98 -20.38
C VAL A 123 -6.43 11.04 -21.58
N ARG A 124 -5.41 10.34 -22.09
CA ARG A 124 -5.55 9.46 -23.27
C ARG A 124 -6.16 8.08 -22.95
N ASN A 125 -6.07 7.61 -21.70
CA ASN A 125 -6.59 6.30 -21.30
C ASN A 125 -7.99 6.35 -20.68
N ILE A 126 -8.44 7.52 -20.18
CA ILE A 126 -9.71 7.63 -19.46
C ILE A 126 -10.95 7.34 -20.33
N TRP A 127 -10.91 7.67 -21.62
CA TRP A 127 -12.01 7.41 -22.55
C TRP A 127 -12.23 5.91 -22.75
N TRP A 128 -11.16 5.13 -22.91
CA TRP A 128 -11.23 3.68 -23.03
C TRP A 128 -11.75 3.03 -21.74
N VAL A 129 -11.29 3.51 -20.58
CA VAL A 129 -11.80 3.01 -19.28
C VAL A 129 -13.29 3.31 -19.15
N ARG A 130 -13.75 4.51 -19.51
CA ARG A 130 -15.18 4.87 -19.48
C ARG A 130 -15.99 4.03 -20.46
N LEU A 131 -15.50 3.81 -21.67
CA LEU A 131 -16.17 2.95 -22.66
C LEU A 131 -16.30 1.53 -22.12
N ASN A 132 -15.25 0.99 -21.50
CA ASN A 132 -15.31 -0.32 -20.83
C ASN A 132 -16.35 -0.33 -19.70
N GLN A 133 -16.45 0.72 -18.89
CA GLN A 133 -17.46 0.80 -17.82
C GLN A 133 -18.89 0.89 -18.39
N VAL A 134 -19.11 1.66 -19.46
CA VAL A 134 -20.40 1.67 -20.17
C VAL A 134 -20.75 0.27 -20.69
N TYR A 135 -19.80 -0.41 -21.32
CA TYR A 135 -20.00 -1.76 -21.84
C TYR A 135 -20.31 -2.76 -20.71
N MET A 136 -19.61 -2.68 -19.59
CA MET A 136 -19.88 -3.53 -18.43
C MET A 136 -21.25 -3.24 -17.80
N LEU A 137 -21.65 -1.97 -17.67
CA LEU A 137 -23.01 -1.62 -17.23
C LEU A 137 -24.07 -2.20 -18.15
N PHE A 138 -23.85 -2.09 -19.48
CA PHE A 138 -24.75 -2.68 -20.45
C PHE A 138 -24.89 -4.19 -20.22
N LEU A 139 -23.78 -4.93 -20.10
CA LEU A 139 -23.83 -6.39 -19.86
C LEU A 139 -24.51 -6.75 -18.54
N VAL A 140 -24.21 -6.02 -17.47
CA VAL A 140 -24.77 -6.24 -16.11
C VAL A 140 -26.28 -6.01 -16.07
N VAL A 141 -26.83 -5.15 -16.93
CA VAL A 141 -28.29 -4.95 -17.02
C VAL A 141 -28.90 -5.93 -18.03
N TRP A 142 -28.26 -6.14 -19.17
CA TRP A 142 -28.84 -6.85 -20.30
C TRP A 142 -28.88 -8.38 -20.10
N LEU A 143 -27.82 -8.99 -19.56
CA LEU A 143 -27.79 -10.44 -19.30
C LEU A 143 -28.83 -10.87 -18.24
N PRO A 144 -28.99 -10.16 -17.11
CA PRO A 144 -30.11 -10.39 -16.19
C PRO A 144 -31.49 -10.25 -16.84
N ALA A 145 -31.71 -9.23 -17.69
CA ALA A 145 -32.97 -9.04 -18.38
C ALA A 145 -33.30 -10.21 -19.32
N LEU A 146 -32.31 -10.67 -20.09
CA LEU A 146 -32.45 -11.86 -20.93
C LEU A 146 -32.71 -13.13 -20.12
N THR A 147 -32.08 -13.27 -18.96
CA THR A 147 -32.32 -14.40 -18.05
C THR A 147 -33.75 -14.38 -17.52
N CYS A 148 -34.27 -13.22 -17.13
CA CYS A 148 -35.66 -13.08 -16.73
C CYS A 148 -36.62 -13.44 -17.87
N TYR A 149 -36.37 -12.93 -19.08
CA TYR A 149 -37.18 -13.23 -20.25
C TYR A 149 -37.12 -14.73 -20.61
N SER A 150 -35.96 -15.38 -20.51
CA SER A 150 -35.83 -16.80 -20.81
C SER A 150 -36.70 -17.66 -19.89
N ARG A 151 -36.83 -17.31 -18.60
CA ARG A 151 -37.75 -18.00 -17.67
C ARG A 151 -39.22 -17.85 -18.04
N HIS A 152 -39.58 -16.71 -18.65
CA HIS A 152 -40.92 -16.48 -19.15
C HIS A 152 -41.16 -17.27 -20.44
N TYR A 153 -40.25 -17.14 -21.40
CA TYR A 153 -40.33 -17.76 -22.72
C TYR A 153 -40.38 -19.29 -22.64
N LEU A 154 -39.53 -19.89 -21.79
CA LEU A 154 -39.52 -21.33 -21.53
C LEU A 154 -40.64 -21.80 -20.58
N MET A 155 -41.60 -20.93 -20.24
CA MET A 155 -42.80 -21.26 -19.45
C MET A 155 -42.54 -21.80 -18.04
N TYR A 156 -41.34 -21.56 -17.48
CA TYR A 156 -40.99 -21.99 -16.12
C TYR A 156 -41.63 -21.10 -15.03
N HIS A 157 -41.91 -19.83 -15.35
CA HIS A 157 -42.45 -18.83 -14.42
C HIS A 157 -43.39 -17.84 -15.12
N THR A 158 -44.38 -17.33 -14.39
CA THR A 158 -45.24 -16.24 -14.87
C THR A 158 -44.51 -14.91 -14.85
N ALA A 159 -45.02 -13.91 -15.59
CA ALA A 159 -44.48 -12.55 -15.55
C ALA A 159 -44.46 -11.97 -14.12
N GLU A 160 -45.52 -12.20 -13.33
CA GLU A 160 -45.60 -11.76 -11.93
C GLU A 160 -44.50 -12.39 -11.06
N GLN A 161 -44.27 -13.69 -11.19
CA GLN A 161 -43.22 -14.41 -10.44
C GLN A 161 -41.82 -13.89 -10.75
N ILE A 162 -41.60 -13.54 -12.02
CA ILE A 162 -40.36 -12.98 -12.52
C ILE A 162 -40.18 -11.54 -12.00
N MET A 163 -41.21 -10.70 -12.10
CA MET A 163 -41.17 -9.31 -11.65
C MET A 163 -40.93 -9.21 -10.14
N VAL A 164 -41.65 -10.01 -9.33
CA VAL A 164 -41.45 -10.00 -7.87
C VAL A 164 -40.08 -10.55 -7.50
N GLY A 165 -39.62 -11.63 -8.15
CA GLY A 165 -38.27 -12.13 -7.96
C GLY A 165 -37.22 -11.05 -8.28
N ALA A 166 -37.28 -10.46 -9.46
CA ALA A 166 -36.35 -9.42 -9.89
C ALA A 166 -36.36 -8.19 -8.98
N ALA A 167 -37.53 -7.67 -8.60
CA ALA A 167 -37.66 -6.52 -7.73
C ALA A 167 -37.10 -6.80 -6.32
N LEU A 168 -37.42 -7.97 -5.75
CA LEU A 168 -36.88 -8.38 -4.45
C LEU A 168 -35.36 -8.52 -4.50
N GLY A 169 -34.84 -9.20 -5.52
CA GLY A 169 -33.41 -9.36 -5.72
C GLY A 169 -32.70 -8.01 -5.85
N PHE A 170 -33.26 -7.10 -6.65
CA PHE A 170 -32.73 -5.76 -6.86
C PHE A 170 -32.69 -4.96 -5.56
N ALA A 171 -33.78 -4.95 -4.80
CA ALA A 171 -33.83 -4.29 -3.49
C ALA A 171 -32.80 -4.87 -2.50
N MET A 172 -32.69 -6.21 -2.44
CA MET A 172 -31.69 -6.89 -1.63
C MET A 172 -30.27 -6.52 -2.06
N GLY A 173 -29.97 -6.51 -3.36
CA GLY A 173 -28.66 -6.13 -3.90
C GLY A 173 -28.27 -4.70 -3.56
N LEU A 174 -29.21 -3.75 -3.69
CA LEU A 174 -28.99 -2.35 -3.30
C LEU A 174 -28.67 -2.23 -1.81
N VAL A 175 -29.51 -2.80 -0.94
CA VAL A 175 -29.33 -2.71 0.51
C VAL A 175 -28.05 -3.41 0.93
N TYR A 176 -27.78 -4.61 0.41
CA TYR A 176 -26.60 -5.39 0.74
C TYR A 176 -25.31 -4.66 0.34
N TYR A 177 -25.24 -4.13 -0.89
CA TYR A 177 -24.09 -3.33 -1.33
C TYR A 177 -23.92 -2.07 -0.48
N ALA A 178 -25.01 -1.32 -0.25
CA ALA A 178 -24.96 -0.11 0.57
C ALA A 178 -24.43 -0.39 1.98
N VAL A 179 -24.84 -1.48 2.61
CA VAL A 179 -24.36 -1.85 3.95
C VAL A 179 -22.91 -2.33 3.92
N THR A 180 -22.58 -3.26 3.03
CA THR A 180 -21.30 -4.00 3.08
C THR A 180 -20.15 -3.30 2.36
N GLU A 181 -20.41 -2.64 1.25
CA GLU A 181 -19.38 -1.99 0.43
C GLU A 181 -19.33 -0.49 0.67
N HIS A 182 -20.47 0.17 0.87
CA HIS A 182 -20.50 1.62 1.07
C HIS A 182 -20.33 2.00 2.55
N VAL A 183 -21.24 1.56 3.43
CA VAL A 183 -21.24 1.96 4.85
C VAL A 183 -20.11 1.28 5.62
N PHE A 184 -20.01 -0.06 5.54
CA PHE A 184 -19.04 -0.81 6.34
C PHE A 184 -17.58 -0.49 5.98
N LYS A 185 -17.25 -0.35 4.68
CA LYS A 185 -15.86 -0.05 4.27
C LYS A 185 -15.48 1.42 4.44
N GLN A 186 -16.43 2.35 4.45
CA GLN A 186 -16.14 3.78 4.63
C GLN A 186 -16.18 4.23 6.09
N HIS A 187 -16.91 3.53 6.96
CA HIS A 187 -17.02 3.93 8.37
C HIS A 187 -15.68 3.69 9.12
N PRO A 188 -15.12 4.68 9.84
CA PRO A 188 -13.75 4.60 10.37
C PRO A 188 -13.47 3.40 11.29
N VAL A 189 -14.43 3.05 12.15
CA VAL A 189 -14.26 1.96 13.13
C VAL A 189 -14.24 0.59 12.44
N THR A 190 -15.18 0.36 11.54
CA THR A 190 -15.30 -0.92 10.82
C THR A 190 -14.18 -1.05 9.81
N GLN A 191 -13.75 0.05 9.19
CA GLN A 191 -12.57 0.07 8.35
C GLN A 191 -11.29 -0.29 9.13
N ALA A 192 -11.16 0.13 10.39
CA ALA A 192 -10.04 -0.26 11.23
C ALA A 192 -10.03 -1.76 11.53
N TRP A 193 -11.19 -2.34 11.87
CA TRP A 193 -11.33 -3.80 12.07
C TRP A 193 -11.08 -4.56 10.78
N TRP A 194 -11.53 -4.03 9.64
CA TRP A 194 -11.33 -4.63 8.33
C TRP A 194 -9.85 -4.67 7.94
N LYS A 195 -9.12 -3.56 8.15
CA LYS A 195 -7.66 -3.51 7.97
C LYS A 195 -6.95 -4.50 8.88
N ALA A 196 -7.36 -4.61 10.15
CA ALA A 196 -6.80 -5.59 11.08
C ALA A 196 -7.04 -7.05 10.62
N PHE A 197 -8.21 -7.34 10.06
CA PHE A 197 -8.51 -8.65 9.45
C PHE A 197 -7.59 -8.94 8.25
N LEU A 198 -7.43 -7.99 7.33
CA LEU A 198 -6.55 -8.14 6.15
C LEU A 198 -5.07 -8.31 6.54
N GLN A 199 -4.67 -7.79 7.70
CA GLN A 199 -3.32 -7.96 8.27
C GLN A 199 -3.12 -9.30 9.02
N SER A 200 -4.18 -10.07 9.22
CA SER A 200 -4.10 -11.38 9.87
C SER A 200 -3.21 -12.36 9.09
N LYS A 201 -2.61 -13.32 9.79
CA LYS A 201 -1.77 -14.35 9.14
C LYS A 201 -2.52 -15.13 8.07
N VAL A 202 -3.82 -15.36 8.28
CA VAL A 202 -4.68 -16.10 7.35
C VAL A 202 -4.94 -15.30 6.08
N ALA A 203 -5.37 -14.03 6.21
CA ALA A 203 -5.61 -13.16 5.05
C ALA A 203 -4.33 -12.98 4.21
N ARG A 204 -3.18 -12.85 4.87
CA ARG A 204 -1.87 -12.78 4.20
C ARG A 204 -1.49 -14.07 3.48
N ALA A 205 -1.66 -15.23 4.14
CA ALA A 205 -1.34 -16.52 3.52
C ALA A 205 -2.21 -16.77 2.28
N LEU A 206 -3.47 -16.35 2.34
CA LEU A 206 -4.42 -16.45 1.24
C LEU A 206 -4.32 -15.30 0.22
N ARG A 207 -3.41 -14.33 0.44
CA ARG A 207 -3.24 -13.14 -0.41
C ARG A 207 -4.53 -12.38 -0.67
N VAL A 208 -5.37 -12.24 0.35
CA VAL A 208 -6.65 -11.52 0.27
C VAL A 208 -6.38 -10.03 0.07
N CYS A 209 -7.03 -9.43 -0.92
CA CYS A 209 -6.90 -8.01 -1.22
C CYS A 209 -8.25 -7.29 -1.28
N ASP A 210 -8.24 -5.96 -1.20
CA ASP A 210 -9.46 -5.14 -1.32
C ASP A 210 -9.19 -3.93 -2.21
N SER A 211 -9.85 -3.87 -3.37
CA SER A 211 -9.73 -2.78 -4.34
C SER A 211 -10.19 -1.43 -3.80
N SER A 212 -11.11 -1.39 -2.82
CA SER A 212 -11.52 -0.14 -2.17
C SER A 212 -10.39 0.54 -1.38
N LEU A 213 -9.32 -0.20 -1.08
CA LEU A 213 -8.12 0.28 -0.39
C LEU A 213 -6.95 0.45 -1.36
N GLY A 214 -7.20 0.57 -2.67
CA GLY A 214 -6.19 0.85 -3.69
C GLY A 214 -5.39 -0.36 -4.15
N CYS A 215 -5.92 -1.58 -3.98
CA CYS A 215 -5.24 -2.78 -4.50
C CYS A 215 -5.05 -2.69 -6.02
N PRO A 216 -3.83 -2.89 -6.55
CA PRO A 216 -3.56 -2.88 -7.98
C PRO A 216 -4.35 -3.94 -8.75
N ASP A 217 -4.67 -3.61 -10.00
CA ASP A 217 -5.33 -4.52 -10.93
C ASP A 217 -4.39 -5.65 -11.37
N GLY A 218 -4.75 -6.87 -10.99
CA GLY A 218 -4.06 -8.10 -11.39
C GLY A 218 -3.09 -8.56 -10.33
N LEU A 219 -3.20 -9.83 -9.95
CA LEU A 219 -2.41 -10.41 -8.85
C LEU A 219 -0.99 -10.76 -9.34
N ILE A 220 -0.15 -9.74 -9.53
CA ILE A 220 1.30 -9.91 -9.65
C ILE A 220 1.87 -9.81 -8.23
N GLU A 221 2.69 -10.79 -7.82
CA GLU A 221 3.23 -10.88 -6.45
C GLU A 221 3.85 -9.55 -5.97
N ALA A 222 4.56 -8.86 -6.86
CA ALA A 222 5.14 -7.54 -6.60
C ALA A 222 4.08 -6.46 -6.30
N ALA A 223 2.96 -6.45 -7.03
CA ALA A 223 1.88 -5.49 -6.85
C ALA A 223 1.11 -5.74 -5.55
N TYR A 224 0.88 -7.01 -5.18
CA TYR A 224 0.28 -7.37 -3.91
C TYR A 224 1.19 -6.99 -2.72
N MET A 225 2.51 -7.20 -2.83
CA MET A 225 3.47 -6.80 -1.80
C MET A 225 3.53 -5.28 -1.61
N SER A 226 3.54 -4.51 -2.70
CA SER A 226 3.50 -3.05 -2.67
C SER A 226 2.20 -2.51 -2.06
N TRP A 227 1.05 -3.08 -2.41
CA TRP A 227 -0.20 -2.69 -1.76
C TRP A 227 -0.26 -3.08 -0.28
N TYR A 228 0.19 -4.28 0.06
CA TYR A 228 0.20 -4.73 1.45
C TYR A 228 1.13 -3.88 2.32
N SER A 229 2.27 -3.41 1.80
CA SER A 229 3.17 -2.51 2.55
C SER A 229 2.55 -1.13 2.81
N GLU A 230 1.70 -0.63 1.91
CA GLU A 230 0.89 0.58 2.12
C GLU A 230 -0.27 0.38 3.12
N LEU A 231 -0.88 -0.81 3.11
CA LEU A 231 -2.00 -1.20 3.98
C LEU A 231 -1.57 -1.52 5.41
N ALA A 232 -0.42 -2.19 5.57
CA ALA A 232 0.18 -2.37 6.87
C ALA A 232 0.34 -0.98 7.51
N PRO A 233 0.12 -0.80 8.83
CA PRO A 233 0.64 0.39 9.45
C PRO A 233 2.09 0.48 9.01
N LYS A 234 2.51 1.65 8.52
CA LYS A 234 3.93 1.98 8.46
C LYS A 234 4.40 1.92 9.91
N SER A 235 4.64 0.72 10.41
CA SER A 235 5.52 0.50 11.52
C SER A 235 6.85 0.92 10.93
N LEU A 236 7.11 2.22 11.01
CA LEU A 236 8.37 2.67 11.57
C LEU A 236 8.56 1.74 12.76
N SER A 237 9.38 0.71 12.55
CA SER A 237 9.58 -0.31 13.55
C SER A 237 9.95 0.45 14.82
N THR A 238 9.09 0.32 15.82
CA THR A 238 9.39 0.69 17.20
C THR A 238 10.29 -0.36 17.83
N ARG A 239 10.88 -1.25 17.02
CA ARG A 239 12.13 -1.91 17.42
C ARG A 239 13.14 -0.80 17.59
N GLU A 240 13.60 -0.62 18.82
CA GLU A 240 14.78 0.18 19.10
C GLU A 240 15.86 -0.19 18.08
N PHE A 241 16.42 0.82 17.40
CA PHE A 241 17.57 0.58 16.52
C PHE A 241 18.69 -0.05 17.34
N ASP A 242 19.12 -1.22 16.89
CA ASP A 242 20.18 -1.97 17.54
C ASP A 242 21.52 -1.23 17.39
N GLY A 243 21.86 -0.45 18.41
CA GLY A 243 23.13 0.28 18.49
C GLY A 243 24.37 -0.63 18.52
N THR A 244 24.17 -1.96 18.66
CA THR A 244 25.25 -2.95 18.70
C THR A 244 25.69 -3.45 17.32
N HIS A 245 24.98 -3.06 16.26
CA HIS A 245 25.31 -3.48 14.90
C HIS A 245 26.73 -2.99 14.49
N PRO A 246 27.62 -3.87 13.97
CA PRO A 246 29.01 -3.52 13.64
C PRO A 246 29.16 -2.33 12.70
N ALA A 247 28.21 -2.12 11.78
CA ALA A 247 28.21 -0.97 10.88
C ALA A 247 28.17 0.39 11.61
N HIS A 248 27.47 0.47 12.75
CA HIS A 248 27.43 1.70 13.55
C HIS A 248 28.77 1.98 14.21
N VAL A 249 29.45 0.94 14.71
CA VAL A 249 30.80 1.05 15.25
C VAL A 249 31.80 1.47 14.16
N ALA A 250 31.71 0.89 12.96
CA ALA A 250 32.56 1.26 11.84
C ALA A 250 32.40 2.74 11.46
N MET A 251 31.17 3.26 11.43
CA MET A 251 30.92 4.67 11.19
C MET A 251 31.39 5.56 12.35
N MET A 252 31.26 5.08 13.60
CA MET A 252 31.77 5.79 14.77
C MET A 252 33.30 5.91 14.75
N LEU A 253 34.02 4.87 14.32
CA LEU A 253 35.48 4.94 14.13
C LEU A 253 35.88 5.96 13.05
N ARG A 254 35.07 6.10 11.99
CA ARG A 254 35.28 7.17 10.99
C ARG A 254 35.00 8.55 11.56
N ALA A 255 33.98 8.69 12.39
CA ALA A 255 33.69 9.93 13.09
C ALA A 255 34.83 10.31 14.07
N LEU A 256 35.39 9.33 14.79
CA LEU A 256 36.58 9.53 15.63
C LEU A 256 37.80 9.97 14.80
N LYS A 257 38.03 9.32 13.65
CA LYS A 257 39.10 9.74 12.73
C LYS A 257 38.93 11.17 12.22
N ALA A 258 37.70 11.62 11.98
CA ALA A 258 37.44 13.02 11.65
C ALA A 258 37.71 13.93 12.86
N ALA A 259 37.38 13.48 14.08
CA ALA A 259 37.68 14.21 15.31
C ALA A 259 39.20 14.41 15.52
N ASP A 260 40.03 13.47 15.07
CA ASP A 260 41.50 13.59 15.11
C ASP A 260 42.05 14.76 14.27
N GLU A 261 41.28 15.27 13.30
CA GLU A 261 41.63 16.45 12.51
C GLU A 261 41.33 17.78 13.25
N CYS A 262 40.67 17.73 14.41
CA CYS A 262 40.40 18.93 15.21
C CYS A 262 41.69 19.52 15.76
N GLU A 263 41.90 20.82 15.56
CA GLU A 263 42.84 21.56 16.41
C GLU A 263 42.31 21.55 17.85
N ALA A 264 43.06 20.92 18.76
CA ALA A 264 42.70 20.77 20.15
C ALA A 264 42.79 22.12 20.86
N VAL A 265 41.74 22.48 21.61
CA VAL A 265 41.71 23.70 22.41
C VAL A 265 41.31 23.37 23.85
N PRO A 266 41.84 24.07 24.87
CA PRO A 266 41.57 23.74 26.28
C PRO A 266 40.10 23.92 26.71
N THR A 267 39.29 24.62 25.92
CA THR A 267 37.94 25.07 26.29
C THR A 267 36.82 24.34 25.55
N ALA A 268 37.13 23.38 24.68
CA ALA A 268 36.11 22.67 23.90
C ALA A 268 36.57 21.27 23.50
N PHE A 269 35.62 20.33 23.44
CA PHE A 269 35.88 18.97 22.99
C PHE A 269 36.22 18.92 21.48
N SER A 270 37.07 17.95 21.12
CA SER A 270 37.27 17.52 19.74
C SER A 270 36.19 16.52 19.38
N VAL A 271 35.28 16.92 18.50
CA VAL A 271 34.12 16.12 18.09
C VAL A 271 34.22 15.90 16.60
N GLY A 272 33.93 14.69 16.17
CA GLY A 272 33.73 14.33 14.77
C GLY A 272 32.32 13.81 14.51
N CYS A 273 31.89 13.98 13.26
CA CYS A 273 30.57 13.64 12.76
C CYS A 273 30.68 13.00 11.37
N VAL A 274 29.81 12.03 11.09
CA VAL A 274 29.65 11.40 9.78
C VAL A 274 28.17 11.41 9.43
N LEU A 275 27.85 11.94 8.25
CA LEU A 275 26.52 11.90 7.67
C LEU A 275 26.53 10.84 6.56
N ALA A 276 25.70 9.83 6.72
CA ALA A 276 25.66 8.67 5.83
C ALA A 276 24.26 8.41 5.29
N ILE A 277 24.18 7.70 4.17
CA ILE A 277 22.95 7.16 3.60
C ILE A 277 23.00 5.64 3.66
N HIS A 278 21.84 4.99 3.79
CA HIS A 278 21.77 3.54 3.65
C HIS A 278 21.91 3.15 2.17
N GLY A 279 22.94 2.39 1.81
CA GLY A 279 23.32 2.04 0.43
C GLY A 279 22.16 1.58 -0.46
N PRO A 280 21.34 0.59 -0.02
CA PRO A 280 20.15 0.16 -0.74
C PRO A 280 19.17 1.28 -1.11
N GLN A 281 19.12 2.40 -0.37
CA GLN A 281 18.27 3.55 -0.72
C GLN A 281 18.70 4.31 -1.97
N LEU A 282 19.92 4.06 -2.46
CA LEU A 282 20.37 4.61 -3.73
C LEU A 282 19.69 3.93 -4.94
N GLU A 283 19.23 2.69 -4.76
CA GLU A 283 18.54 1.87 -5.77
C GLU A 283 17.02 1.79 -5.48
N GLU A 284 16.67 1.51 -4.23
CA GLU A 284 15.30 1.31 -3.76
C GLU A 284 14.99 2.24 -2.59
N VAL A 285 14.21 3.29 -2.85
CA VAL A 285 13.91 4.36 -1.88
C VAL A 285 13.20 3.87 -0.62
N GLU A 286 12.48 2.74 -0.71
CA GLU A 286 11.78 2.13 0.42
C GLU A 286 12.63 1.15 1.22
N ALA A 287 13.93 1.02 0.91
CA ALA A 287 14.82 0.11 1.61
C ALA A 287 14.84 0.41 3.12
N ASN A 288 14.63 -0.66 3.89
CA ASN A 288 14.49 -0.57 5.33
C ASN A 288 15.85 -0.39 6.01
N VAL A 289 16.11 0.84 6.45
CA VAL A 289 17.34 1.26 7.16
C VAL A 289 17.66 0.42 8.42
N SER A 290 16.68 -0.30 8.98
CA SER A 290 16.83 -0.98 10.28
C SER A 290 17.23 -2.46 10.23
N ILE A 291 17.11 -3.15 9.09
CA ILE A 291 17.27 -4.62 9.05
C ILE A 291 18.72 -5.03 8.78
N ASP A 292 19.44 -4.31 7.91
CA ASP A 292 20.84 -4.57 7.59
C ASP A 292 21.53 -3.24 7.21
N PRO A 293 21.94 -2.40 8.19
CA PRO A 293 22.44 -1.07 7.88
C PRO A 293 23.78 -1.14 7.14
N GLU A 294 23.74 -0.71 5.88
CA GLU A 294 24.91 -0.47 5.02
C GLU A 294 25.14 1.04 4.84
N PRO A 295 25.70 1.75 5.84
CA PRO A 295 25.90 3.19 5.76
C PRO A 295 27.05 3.55 4.81
N LEU A 296 26.74 4.34 3.78
CA LEU A 296 27.69 4.95 2.86
C LEU A 296 27.90 6.41 3.25
N VAL A 297 29.16 6.83 3.41
CA VAL A 297 29.47 8.18 3.87
C VAL A 297 29.24 9.21 2.77
N LEU A 298 28.37 10.19 3.04
CA LEU A 298 28.11 11.33 2.15
C LEU A 298 28.92 12.57 2.51
N SER A 299 29.09 12.81 3.82
CA SER A 299 29.86 13.93 4.33
C SER A 299 30.40 13.62 5.70
N THR A 300 31.59 14.12 6.02
CA THR A 300 32.15 14.11 7.37
C THR A 300 32.11 15.51 7.93
N GLY A 301 32.38 15.69 9.23
CA GLY A 301 32.56 17.00 9.83
C GLY A 301 33.36 16.87 11.11
N PHE A 302 34.14 17.87 11.46
CA PHE A 302 34.78 17.95 12.76
C PHE A 302 34.70 19.36 13.34
N SER A 303 34.84 19.46 14.67
CA SER A 303 34.74 20.74 15.38
C SER A 303 35.76 21.73 14.81
N ARG A 304 35.30 22.95 14.49
CA ARG A 304 36.11 24.05 13.93
C ARG A 304 36.68 23.77 12.54
N GLU A 305 36.16 22.78 11.80
CA GLU A 305 36.54 22.54 10.40
C GLU A 305 36.20 23.73 9.50
N LEU A 306 34.97 24.24 9.61
CA LEU A 306 34.53 25.41 8.86
C LEU A 306 34.81 26.70 9.64
N PRO A 307 35.08 27.83 8.97
CA PRO A 307 35.42 29.09 9.63
C PRO A 307 34.43 29.48 10.74
N GLY A 308 34.98 29.87 11.89
CA GLY A 308 34.22 30.28 13.07
C GLY A 308 34.05 29.16 14.11
N ASN A 309 33.24 29.43 15.13
CA ASN A 309 32.94 28.46 16.17
C ASN A 309 31.87 27.48 15.66
N THR A 310 32.27 26.52 14.84
CA THR A 310 31.40 25.49 14.23
C THR A 310 31.56 24.15 14.93
N HIS A 311 30.46 23.42 15.10
CA HIS A 311 30.48 22.05 15.64
C HIS A 311 30.55 21.02 14.50
N ALA A 312 30.93 19.79 14.82
CA ALA A 312 31.12 18.73 13.83
C ALA A 312 29.87 18.44 13.00
N GLU A 313 28.70 18.41 13.64
CA GLU A 313 27.40 18.15 13.00
C GLU A 313 27.02 19.29 12.06
N GLU A 314 27.30 20.53 12.47
CA GLU A 314 27.12 21.73 11.65
C GLU A 314 27.99 21.67 10.39
N CYS A 315 29.27 21.33 10.53
CA CYS A 315 30.21 21.19 9.42
C CYS A 315 29.75 20.11 8.41
N ALA A 316 29.36 18.94 8.90
CA ALA A 316 28.91 17.82 8.05
C ALA A 316 27.61 18.17 7.27
N MET A 317 26.61 18.73 7.97
CA MET A 317 25.35 19.11 7.33
C MET A 317 25.54 20.24 6.31
N GLU A 318 26.30 21.28 6.65
CA GLU A 318 26.53 22.43 5.77
C GLU A 318 27.24 22.02 4.47
N LYS A 319 28.25 21.14 4.55
CA LYS A 319 28.93 20.60 3.36
C LYS A 319 27.96 19.82 2.46
N LEU A 320 27.09 18.99 3.03
CA LEU A 320 26.09 18.26 2.24
C LEU A 320 25.05 19.19 1.61
N VAL A 321 24.56 20.19 2.35
CA VAL A 321 23.61 21.20 1.85
C VAL A 321 24.22 21.95 0.66
N ARG A 322 25.47 22.41 0.77
CA ARG A 322 26.20 23.07 -0.32
C ARG A 322 26.41 22.16 -1.52
N TYR A 323 26.61 20.86 -1.31
CA TYR A 323 26.72 19.88 -2.38
C TYR A 323 25.39 19.70 -3.11
N CYS A 324 24.28 19.57 -2.37
CA CYS A 324 22.94 19.45 -2.94
C CYS A 324 22.52 20.71 -3.70
N ALA A 325 22.92 21.91 -3.24
CA ALA A 325 22.64 23.15 -3.94
C ALA A 325 23.24 23.23 -5.36
N LYS A 326 24.22 22.36 -5.70
CA LYS A 326 24.85 22.29 -7.02
C LYS A 326 24.15 21.31 -7.99
N THR A 327 23.08 20.62 -7.58
CA THR A 327 22.36 19.67 -8.44
C THR A 327 21.68 20.38 -9.63
N PRO A 328 21.83 19.90 -10.87
CA PRO A 328 21.15 20.44 -12.05
C PRO A 328 19.61 20.47 -11.91
N GLU A 329 19.03 19.53 -11.17
CA GLU A 329 17.58 19.34 -11.05
C GLU A 329 16.92 20.28 -10.02
N ALA A 330 17.69 20.91 -9.13
CA ALA A 330 17.17 21.80 -8.07
C ALA A 330 16.87 23.25 -8.54
N ILE A 331 16.95 23.54 -9.84
CA ILE A 331 17.01 24.92 -10.34
C ILE A 331 15.62 25.57 -10.49
N SER A 332 14.51 24.81 -10.57
CA SER A 332 13.16 25.39 -10.64
C SER A 332 12.40 25.29 -9.30
N THR A 333 11.80 26.41 -8.86
CA THR A 333 11.03 26.50 -7.60
C THR A 333 9.82 25.56 -7.59
N HIS A 334 9.18 25.36 -8.74
CA HIS A 334 8.05 24.44 -8.90
C HIS A 334 8.48 22.99 -8.63
N ASN A 335 9.61 22.54 -9.18
CA ASN A 335 10.12 21.17 -9.00
C ASN A 335 10.51 20.89 -7.55
N LEU A 336 11.02 21.89 -6.81
CA LEU A 336 11.38 21.73 -5.40
C LEU A 336 10.15 21.51 -4.50
N SER A 337 9.04 22.21 -4.77
CA SER A 337 7.81 22.07 -3.98
C SER A 337 7.19 20.67 -4.12
N GLU A 338 7.25 20.10 -5.32
CA GLU A 338 6.76 18.76 -5.60
C GLU A 338 7.72 17.70 -5.05
N ALA A 339 9.03 17.91 -5.21
CA ALA A 339 10.06 17.03 -4.66
C ALA A 339 9.90 16.85 -3.16
N ARG A 340 9.70 17.94 -2.41
CA ARG A 340 9.53 17.91 -0.94
C ARG A 340 8.30 17.12 -0.46
N LYS A 341 7.33 16.84 -1.34
CA LYS A 341 6.16 16.01 -1.01
C LYS A 341 6.43 14.51 -1.19
N ARG A 342 7.52 14.13 -1.86
CA ARG A 342 7.88 12.73 -2.11
C ARG A 342 8.50 12.09 -0.86
N ALA A 343 8.49 10.77 -0.82
CA ALA A 343 9.20 10.01 0.20
C ALA A 343 10.69 10.40 0.22
N PRO A 344 11.26 10.72 1.40
CA PRO A 344 12.62 11.20 1.55
C PRO A 344 13.64 10.07 1.35
N LEU A 345 14.88 10.45 1.05
CA LEU A 345 16.03 9.60 1.26
C LEU A 345 16.48 9.77 2.71
N TYR A 346 16.61 8.66 3.44
CA TYR A 346 16.86 8.71 4.87
C TYR A 346 18.36 8.70 5.16
N LEU A 347 18.77 9.66 5.99
CA LEU A 347 20.14 9.81 6.44
C LEU A 347 20.31 9.30 7.87
N VAL A 348 21.51 8.81 8.14
CA VAL A 348 22.00 8.49 9.48
C VAL A 348 23.11 9.47 9.84
N LEU A 349 22.98 10.13 10.99
CA LEU A 349 24.01 11.01 11.54
C LEU A 349 24.73 10.27 12.66
N TYR A 350 26.03 10.07 12.50
CA TYR A 350 26.91 9.52 13.51
C TYR A 350 27.72 10.66 14.12
N THR A 351 27.69 10.81 15.44
CA THR A 351 28.48 11.83 16.14
C THR A 351 29.20 11.23 17.33
N THR A 352 30.47 11.58 17.49
CA THR A 352 31.33 11.07 18.58
C THR A 352 30.85 11.48 19.98
N MET A 353 30.09 12.58 20.06
CA MET A 353 29.51 13.11 21.30
C MET A 353 28.03 13.46 21.07
N GLU A 354 27.21 13.37 22.12
CA GLU A 354 25.79 13.79 22.10
C GLU A 354 25.65 15.21 21.52
N PRO A 355 24.75 15.44 20.55
CA PRO A 355 24.55 16.77 20.00
C PRO A 355 24.15 17.77 21.08
N CYS A 356 24.73 18.96 21.08
CA CYS A 356 24.39 19.95 22.11
C CYS A 356 22.94 20.44 21.96
N SER A 357 22.22 20.54 23.08
CA SER A 357 20.89 21.20 23.14
C SER A 357 20.96 22.70 23.40
N GLU A 358 22.11 23.19 23.86
CA GLU A 358 22.39 24.59 24.14
C GLU A 358 23.85 24.91 23.79
N ARG A 359 24.15 26.17 23.44
CA ARG A 359 25.53 26.60 23.20
C ARG A 359 25.83 27.84 24.03
N LEU A 360 26.91 27.77 24.82
CA LEU A 360 27.40 28.90 25.61
C LEU A 360 27.78 30.11 24.74
N SER A 361 28.13 29.88 23.47
CA SER A 361 28.41 30.96 22.52
C SER A 361 27.16 31.71 22.03
N GLY A 362 25.96 31.23 22.33
CA GLY A 362 24.70 31.75 21.81
C GLY A 362 24.38 31.34 20.36
N ASN A 363 25.25 30.54 19.73
CA ASN A 363 24.98 30.01 18.39
C ASN A 363 23.86 28.94 18.41
N VAL A 364 23.27 28.65 17.25
CA VAL A 364 22.24 27.61 17.13
C VAL A 364 22.80 26.25 17.58
N PRO A 365 22.15 25.56 18.54
CA PRO A 365 22.57 24.25 19.01
C PRO A 365 22.47 23.15 17.95
N CYS A 366 23.30 22.11 18.06
CA CYS A 366 23.33 21.01 17.08
C CYS A 366 22.00 20.28 17.00
N ALA A 367 21.33 20.03 18.13
CA ALA A 367 20.00 19.42 18.13
C ALA A 367 18.99 20.24 17.31
N GLN A 368 18.99 21.56 17.50
CA GLN A 368 18.13 22.48 16.74
C GLN A 368 18.50 22.52 15.25
N ARG A 369 19.80 22.49 14.91
CA ARG A 369 20.24 22.42 13.51
C ARG A 369 19.76 21.16 12.79
N ILE A 370 19.78 20.00 13.48
CA ILE A 370 19.25 18.75 12.93
C ILE A 370 17.74 18.85 12.68
N LEU A 371 16.99 19.48 13.60
CA LEU A 371 15.56 19.73 13.41
C LEU A 371 15.29 20.67 12.24
N GLU A 372 16.08 21.75 12.10
CA GLU A 372 15.99 22.70 11.00
C GLU A 372 16.33 22.07 9.65
N PHE A 373 17.34 21.19 9.61
CA PHE A 373 17.67 20.38 8.44
C PHE A 373 16.46 19.56 8.00
N ASN A 374 15.78 18.88 8.93
CA ASN A 374 14.58 18.10 8.60
C ASN A 374 13.35 18.96 8.26
N ALA A 375 13.24 20.16 8.84
CA ALA A 375 12.14 21.09 8.54
C ALA A 375 12.28 21.76 7.16
N ARG A 376 13.53 21.95 6.69
CA ARG A 376 13.84 22.53 5.38
C ARG A 376 14.86 21.63 4.66
N PRO A 377 14.46 20.41 4.28
CA PRO A 377 15.41 19.42 3.78
C PRO A 377 16.03 19.87 2.46
N PRO A 378 17.35 19.68 2.27
CA PRO A 378 17.95 19.79 0.95
C PRO A 378 17.32 18.73 0.04
N VAL A 379 17.14 19.08 -1.22
CA VAL A 379 16.57 18.18 -2.24
C VAL A 379 17.71 17.70 -3.13
N SER A 380 17.75 16.40 -3.40
CA SER A 380 18.72 15.82 -4.32
C SER A 380 18.18 14.54 -4.96
N THR A 381 18.95 13.92 -5.85
CA THR A 381 18.63 12.62 -6.46
C THR A 381 19.63 11.58 -5.95
N ALA A 382 19.23 10.30 -5.89
CA ALA A 382 20.16 9.22 -5.55
C ALA A 382 21.37 9.19 -6.51
N ALA A 383 21.12 9.45 -7.79
CA ALA A 383 22.14 9.55 -8.82
C ALA A 383 23.14 10.71 -8.63
N TRP A 384 22.74 11.78 -7.95
CA TRP A 384 23.63 12.91 -7.65
C TRP A 384 24.41 12.66 -6.36
N ILE A 385 23.74 12.29 -5.27
CA ILE A 385 24.40 12.06 -3.98
C ILE A 385 25.35 10.87 -4.03
N SER A 386 25.11 9.87 -4.89
CA SER A 386 26.05 8.76 -5.09
C SER A 386 27.44 9.22 -5.55
N ARG A 387 27.55 10.41 -6.16
CA ARG A 387 28.83 10.97 -6.62
C ARG A 387 29.65 11.61 -5.51
N CYS A 388 29.06 11.92 -4.34
CA CYS A 388 29.80 12.38 -3.17
C CYS A 388 30.01 11.28 -2.12
N VAL A 389 29.60 10.04 -2.41
CA VAL A 389 29.92 8.90 -1.55
C VAL A 389 31.45 8.76 -1.43
N LEU A 390 31.96 8.80 -0.21
CA LEU A 390 33.40 8.75 0.09
C LEU A 390 33.96 7.32 0.15
N ASP A 391 33.12 6.31 -0.07
CA ASP A 391 33.46 4.89 -0.04
C ASP A 391 33.79 4.36 -1.45
N PRO A 392 35.08 4.18 -1.82
CA PRO A 392 35.49 3.84 -3.19
C PRO A 392 35.24 2.37 -3.56
N GLN A 393 34.93 1.50 -2.61
CA GLN A 393 34.80 0.05 -2.82
C GLN A 393 33.37 -0.40 -3.20
N LEU A 394 32.37 0.48 -3.08
CA LEU A 394 30.98 0.20 -3.41
C LEU A 394 30.59 0.90 -4.72
N THR A 395 30.95 0.29 -5.84
CA THR A 395 30.47 0.69 -7.17
C THR A 395 29.01 0.27 -7.34
N VAL A 396 28.08 1.13 -6.93
CA VAL A 396 26.67 1.00 -7.32
C VAL A 396 26.56 1.25 -8.84
N PRO A 397 25.96 0.34 -9.64
CA PRO A 397 25.81 0.56 -11.07
C PRO A 397 24.99 1.83 -11.34
N ARG A 398 25.59 2.82 -12.03
CA ARG A 398 24.96 4.13 -12.29
C ARG A 398 23.61 4.06 -13.03
N THR A 399 23.32 2.93 -13.67
CA THR A 399 22.07 2.66 -14.40
C THR A 399 20.88 2.33 -13.50
N VAL A 400 21.11 1.95 -12.23
CA VAL A 400 20.07 1.51 -11.28
C VAL A 400 19.65 2.66 -10.34
N LEU A 401 20.41 3.75 -10.32
CA LEU A 401 20.21 4.86 -9.38
C LEU A 401 18.95 5.69 -9.67
N ASP A 402 18.17 5.98 -8.62
CA ASP A 402 17.00 6.86 -8.72
C ASP A 402 17.42 8.29 -9.12
N ARG A 403 16.79 8.82 -10.17
CA ARG A 403 17.00 10.19 -10.67
C ARG A 403 15.89 11.15 -10.25
N THR A 404 14.94 10.68 -9.44
CA THR A 404 13.83 11.49 -8.96
C THR A 404 14.30 12.42 -7.84
N PRO A 405 14.04 13.74 -7.92
CA PRO A 405 14.37 14.66 -6.84
C PRO A 405 13.54 14.37 -5.58
N ARG A 406 14.22 14.20 -4.45
CA ARG A 406 13.65 13.85 -3.14
C ARG A 406 14.31 14.66 -2.02
N PRO A 407 13.59 14.96 -0.94
CA PRO A 407 14.18 15.57 0.24
C PRO A 407 15.10 14.57 0.95
N LEU A 408 16.21 15.06 1.50
CA LEU A 408 17.05 14.29 2.41
C LEU A 408 16.56 14.52 3.84
N GLN A 409 16.40 13.46 4.63
CA GLN A 409 15.91 13.58 6.01
C GLN A 409 16.74 12.73 6.96
N ILE A 410 17.26 13.34 8.03
CA ILE A 410 17.95 12.62 9.11
C ILE A 410 16.91 11.84 9.91
N ARG A 411 16.99 10.51 9.85
CA ARG A 411 16.04 9.60 10.51
C ARG A 411 16.56 9.02 11.80
N LEU A 412 17.87 8.82 11.88
CA LEU A 412 18.60 8.19 12.97
C LEU A 412 19.82 9.03 13.33
N VAL A 413 20.00 9.26 14.63
CA VAL A 413 21.22 9.79 15.23
C VAL A 413 21.85 8.69 16.08
N VAL A 414 23.11 8.39 15.78
CA VAL A 414 23.93 7.45 16.54
C VAL A 414 25.02 8.25 17.24
N GLN A 415 25.00 8.28 18.57
CA GLN A 415 25.95 9.04 19.37
C GLN A 415 26.98 8.14 20.07
N GLY A 416 28.19 8.65 20.25
CA GLY A 416 29.29 7.96 20.94
C GLY A 416 29.18 8.10 22.46
N VAL A 417 29.75 9.16 23.01
CA VAL A 417 29.66 9.48 24.44
C VAL A 417 28.58 10.53 24.72
N ARG A 418 28.03 10.52 25.93
CA ARG A 418 27.15 11.60 26.40
C ARG A 418 27.97 12.79 26.85
N GLU A 419 27.36 13.97 26.82
CA GLU A 419 27.96 15.16 27.43
C GLU A 419 28.07 14.97 28.95
N PRO A 420 29.19 15.35 29.59
CA PRO A 420 29.34 15.27 31.04
C PRO A 420 28.29 16.08 31.81
N ASP A 421 27.82 15.57 32.94
CA ASP A 421 26.76 16.19 33.76
C ASP A 421 27.13 17.56 34.34
N ASP A 422 28.43 17.88 34.42
CA ASP A 422 29.00 19.13 34.93
C ASP A 422 29.15 20.24 33.87
N PHE A 423 28.76 19.97 32.60
CA PHE A 423 28.85 20.94 31.51
C PHE A 423 27.50 21.62 31.24
N VAL A 424 26.61 20.96 30.48
CA VAL A 424 25.24 21.40 30.21
C VAL A 424 24.34 20.19 30.41
N GLN A 425 23.21 20.34 31.12
CA GLN A 425 22.22 19.27 31.22
C GLN A 425 21.54 19.06 29.85
N CYS A 426 22.19 18.30 28.98
CA CYS A 426 21.78 18.14 27.60
C CYS A 426 20.41 17.49 27.47
N LYS A 427 19.53 18.10 26.66
CA LYS A 427 18.17 17.63 26.39
C LYS A 427 17.99 17.16 24.94
N ALA A 428 19.07 17.08 24.17
CA ALA A 428 19.04 16.84 22.73
C ALA A 428 18.39 15.51 22.38
N THR A 429 18.74 14.42 23.08
CA THR A 429 18.13 13.11 22.88
C THR A 429 16.60 13.17 22.96
N ASN A 430 16.05 13.89 23.93
CA ASN A 430 14.59 14.04 24.09
C ASN A 430 13.98 14.95 23.02
N GLN A 431 14.64 16.05 22.66
CA GLN A 431 14.20 16.96 21.59
C GLN A 431 14.08 16.23 20.25
N LEU A 432 15.12 15.48 19.88
CA LEU A 432 15.18 14.72 18.63
C LEU A 432 14.12 13.60 18.59
N ARG A 433 13.99 12.83 19.68
CA ARG A 433 12.97 11.78 19.80
C ARG A 433 11.54 12.32 19.72
N THR A 434 11.27 13.46 20.33
CA THR A 434 9.96 14.13 20.26
C THR A 434 9.62 14.57 18.84
N ALA A 435 10.62 14.96 18.05
CA ALA A 435 10.47 15.27 16.62
C ALA A 435 10.43 14.03 15.71
N GLY A 436 10.35 12.82 16.29
CA GLY A 436 10.28 11.57 15.55
C GLY A 436 11.62 11.07 15.00
N ILE A 437 12.75 11.68 15.38
CA ILE A 437 14.10 11.24 15.00
C ILE A 437 14.55 10.17 16.01
N GLN A 438 15.02 9.03 15.51
CA GLN A 438 15.52 7.96 16.37
C GLN A 438 16.89 8.36 16.92
N VAL A 439 17.15 8.06 18.20
CA VAL A 439 18.45 8.31 18.83
C VAL A 439 18.89 7.05 19.55
N THR A 440 20.06 6.53 19.17
CA THR A 440 20.69 5.36 19.78
C THR A 440 22.16 5.66 20.08
N GLN A 441 22.79 4.83 20.92
CA GLN A 441 24.21 4.95 21.24
C GLN A 441 24.96 3.81 20.53
N ALA A 442 26.10 4.11 19.92
CA ALA A 442 26.96 3.06 19.36
C ALA A 442 27.53 2.23 20.52
N GLN A 443 27.20 0.93 20.55
CA GLN A 443 27.64 0.02 21.60
C GLN A 443 28.51 -1.09 20.99
N PRO A 444 29.83 -1.09 21.21
CA PRO A 444 30.66 -2.17 20.70
C PRO A 444 30.32 -3.49 21.41
N THR A 445 30.12 -4.58 20.65
CA THR A 445 29.87 -5.94 21.17
C THR A 445 31.14 -6.68 21.59
N GLY A 446 32.31 -6.11 21.30
CA GLY A 446 33.62 -6.62 21.64
C GLY A 446 34.70 -5.58 21.41
N SER A 447 35.97 -5.93 21.59
CA SER A 447 37.06 -5.02 21.22
C SER A 447 37.06 -4.79 19.70
N PRO A 448 37.48 -3.61 19.20
CA PRO A 448 37.59 -3.35 17.76
C PRO A 448 38.36 -4.44 17.01
N ALA A 449 39.46 -4.93 17.60
CA ALA A 449 40.23 -6.05 17.06
C ALA A 449 39.41 -7.36 16.97
N ALA A 450 38.58 -7.65 17.97
CA ALA A 450 37.65 -8.79 17.95
C ALA A 450 36.53 -8.63 16.91
N MET A 451 36.23 -7.40 16.49
CA MET A 451 35.30 -7.06 15.42
C MET A 451 35.99 -6.94 14.03
N GLY A 452 37.28 -7.30 13.93
CA GLY A 452 38.05 -7.20 12.68
C GLY A 452 38.39 -5.77 12.25
N MET A 453 38.30 -4.81 13.17
CA MET A 453 38.53 -3.38 12.92
C MET A 453 39.91 -2.97 13.45
N THR A 454 40.67 -2.23 12.64
CA THR A 454 41.95 -1.63 13.04
C THR A 454 41.74 -0.24 13.60
N PHE A 455 42.29 0.03 14.80
CA PHE A 455 42.38 1.40 15.30
C PHE A 455 43.44 2.15 14.51
N PRO A 456 43.24 3.43 14.13
CA PRO A 456 44.38 4.29 13.86
C PRO A 456 45.25 4.33 15.12
N PRO A 457 46.59 4.30 14.99
CA PRO A 457 47.45 4.42 16.17
C PRO A 457 47.09 5.72 16.89
N LEU A 458 46.72 5.62 18.16
CA LEU A 458 46.61 6.79 19.02
C LEU A 458 47.99 7.43 19.03
N SER A 459 48.17 8.55 18.33
CA SER A 459 49.39 9.32 18.46
C SER A 459 49.43 9.80 19.90
N VAL A 460 50.38 9.27 20.67
CA VAL A 460 50.73 9.82 21.97
C VAL A 460 51.31 11.20 21.68
N ALA A 461 50.47 12.23 21.77
CA ALA A 461 50.88 13.63 21.68
C ALA A 461 51.35 14.11 23.06
#